data_AF-A0A7C1C0M6-F1
#
_entry.id   AF-A0A7C1C0M6-F1
#
_cell.length_a   1.000
_cell.length_b   1.000
_cell.length_c   1.000
_cell.angle_alpha   90.00
_cell.angle_beta   90.00
_cell.angle_gamma   90.00
#
_symmetry.space_group_name_H-M   'P 1'
#
loop_
_entity.id
_entity.type
_entity.pdbx_description
1 polymer ?
#
loop_
_entity_poly.entity_id
_entity_poly.type
_entity_poly.pdbx_seq_one_letter_code
_entity_poly.pdbx_strand_id
1 'polypeptide(L)'
;MIKPAVPHLFRITLKKRYWLVLLMIVLGGGGIFSEESTGHDPSLSIGFTGRQPLMIRLQQKDFVVFCPADYIVLRKTKAKTPLLKQKTLLSIMGQGRLKASALAAFLHRNNNGISTTEASKIAKIYIEESNAEGVNYDIAFSQMCLETGFLHYGGTVLPGQNNFCGLGVLDKKTRGLSFRDIRLGI
;
A
#
# COMPACT_ATOMS: atom_id res chain seq x y z
N MET A 1 -41.73 45.73 -6.46
CA MET A 1 -40.35 45.49 -6.96
C MET A 1 -39.41 45.58 -5.77
N ILE A 2 -39.09 44.45 -5.13
CA ILE A 2 -38.23 44.39 -3.93
C ILE A 2 -37.27 43.21 -4.13
N LYS A 3 -35.98 43.50 -4.26
CA LYS A 3 -34.91 42.49 -4.21
C LYS A 3 -34.39 42.42 -2.77
N PRO A 4 -34.28 41.25 -2.14
CA PRO A 4 -33.40 41.07 -1.00
C PRO A 4 -32.03 40.55 -1.47
N ALA A 5 -31.00 41.32 -1.14
CA ALA A 5 -29.62 40.88 -0.93
C ALA A 5 -29.59 39.97 0.33
N VAL A 6 -28.68 39.03 0.63
CA VAL A 6 -27.24 38.78 0.42
C VAL A 6 -27.02 37.26 0.70
N PRO A 7 -25.89 36.61 0.35
CA PRO A 7 -24.91 36.31 1.41
C PRO A 7 -23.43 36.42 0.95
N HIS A 8 -22.77 37.49 1.37
CA HIS A 8 -21.33 37.74 1.26
C HIS A 8 -20.60 37.32 2.56
N LEU A 9 -21.14 36.36 3.31
CA LEU A 9 -20.48 35.87 4.54
C LEU A 9 -19.73 34.55 4.37
N PHE A 10 -19.84 33.84 3.25
CA PHE A 10 -19.17 32.55 3.06
C PHE A 10 -17.80 32.59 2.37
N ARG A 11 -17.35 33.76 1.88
CA ARG A 11 -16.13 33.85 1.06
C ARG A 11 -14.85 34.18 1.85
N ILE A 12 -14.95 34.50 3.14
CA ILE A 12 -13.81 34.98 3.95
C ILE A 12 -13.21 33.88 4.84
N THR A 13 -14.00 32.89 5.28
CA THR A 13 -13.52 31.80 6.14
C THR A 13 -12.70 30.74 5.41
N LEU A 14 -12.94 30.53 4.10
CA LEU A 14 -12.24 29.49 3.33
C LEU A 14 -10.77 29.84 3.01
N LYS A 15 -10.43 31.13 2.86
CA LYS A 15 -9.07 31.56 2.51
C LYS A 15 -8.06 31.42 3.67
N LYS A 16 -8.50 31.47 4.92
CA LYS A 16 -7.61 31.41 6.10
C LYS A 16 -7.01 30.01 6.34
N ARG A 17 -7.72 28.93 5.97
CA ARG A 17 -7.23 27.54 6.14
C ARG A 17 -6.05 27.22 5.22
N TYR A 18 -6.08 27.69 3.97
CA TYR A 18 -4.98 27.48 3.03
C TYR A 18 -3.73 28.29 3.38
N TRP A 19 -3.90 29.44 4.03
CA TRP A 19 -2.78 30.27 4.46
C TRP A 19 -2.00 29.65 5.63
N LEU A 20 -2.67 28.93 6.53
CA LEU A 20 -2.01 28.14 7.59
C LEU A 20 -1.22 26.96 7.02
N VAL A 21 -1.74 26.27 6.00
CA VAL A 21 -1.01 25.17 5.33
C VAL A 21 0.22 25.72 4.60
N LEU A 22 0.11 26.87 3.92
CA LEU A 22 1.23 27.55 3.30
C LEU A 22 2.28 27.99 4.34
N LEU A 23 1.85 28.53 5.48
CA LEU A 23 2.72 28.95 6.58
C LEU A 23 3.48 27.76 7.20
N MET A 24 2.84 26.59 7.31
CA MET A 24 3.48 25.36 7.78
C MET A 24 4.52 24.81 6.79
N ILE A 25 4.33 25.01 5.48
CA ILE A 25 5.31 24.64 4.45
C ILE A 25 6.51 25.61 4.44
N VAL A 26 6.26 26.90 4.69
CA VAL A 26 7.32 27.93 4.68
C VAL A 26 8.14 27.94 5.98
N LEU A 27 7.54 27.61 7.13
CA LEU A 27 8.24 27.57 8.43
C LEU A 27 8.73 26.17 8.83
N GLY A 28 8.16 25.11 8.26
CA GLY A 28 8.55 23.72 8.52
C GLY A 28 9.75 23.28 7.69
N GLY A 29 10.90 23.93 7.88
CA GLY A 29 12.17 23.44 7.34
C GLY A 29 12.58 22.14 8.04
N GLY A 30 12.68 21.05 7.28
CA GLY A 30 13.26 19.80 7.78
C GLY A 30 12.72 18.51 7.16
N GLY A 31 12.63 18.42 5.83
CA GLY A 31 12.47 17.15 5.14
C GLY A 31 13.79 16.72 4.51
N ILE A 32 14.53 15.80 5.14
CA ILE A 32 15.66 15.11 4.51
C ILE A 32 15.07 13.96 3.70
N PHE A 33 15.09 14.09 2.37
CA PHE A 33 14.90 13.00 1.43
C PHE A 33 16.28 12.60 0.92
N SER A 34 16.77 11.45 1.39
CA SER A 34 18.00 10.83 0.88
C SER A 34 17.63 9.65 -0.01
N GLU A 35 17.96 9.76 -1.29
CA GLU A 35 18.24 8.61 -2.14
C GLU A 35 19.54 8.93 -2.90
N GLU A 36 20.64 8.38 -2.40
CA GLU A 36 21.94 8.32 -3.07
C GLU A 36 21.97 6.96 -3.79
N SER A 37 22.21 6.89 -5.10
CA SER A 37 23.55 6.62 -5.63
C SER A 37 23.64 6.90 -7.12
N THR A 38 24.48 7.88 -7.45
CA THR A 38 25.51 7.90 -8.52
C THR A 38 25.29 7.15 -9.85
N GLY A 39 25.36 7.91 -10.94
CA GLY A 39 26.32 7.62 -12.01
C GLY A 39 25.78 7.16 -13.37
N HIS A 40 25.84 8.08 -14.35
CA HIS A 40 25.90 7.88 -15.81
C HIS A 40 24.64 7.45 -16.58
N ASP A 41 24.10 8.43 -17.34
CA ASP A 41 23.45 8.24 -18.65
C ASP A 41 24.52 8.28 -19.76
N PRO A 42 24.27 7.91 -21.04
CA PRO A 42 23.08 7.26 -21.60
C PRO A 42 23.42 6.13 -22.61
N SER A 43 22.80 4.96 -22.52
CA SER A 43 22.53 4.19 -23.74
C SER A 43 21.27 3.35 -23.63
N LEU A 44 20.39 3.63 -24.58
CA LEU A 44 19.13 2.98 -24.86
C LEU A 44 19.32 1.46 -24.95
N SER A 45 18.96 0.72 -23.90
CA SER A 45 18.81 -0.73 -23.97
C SER A 45 17.45 -1.12 -23.42
N ILE A 46 16.60 -1.53 -24.37
CA ILE A 46 15.25 -2.03 -24.20
C ILE A 46 15.34 -3.40 -23.51
N GLY A 47 14.72 -3.53 -22.33
CA GLY A 47 14.63 -4.77 -21.58
C GLY A 47 13.48 -4.76 -20.57
N PHE A 48 12.34 -5.28 -21.01
CA PHE A 48 11.09 -5.67 -20.33
C PHE A 48 10.92 -5.60 -18.78
N THR A 49 9.68 -5.28 -18.39
CA THR A 49 8.94 -5.51 -17.11
C THR A 49 8.83 -4.37 -16.10
N GLY A 50 7.58 -3.98 -15.80
CA GLY A 50 7.21 -2.99 -14.78
C GLY A 50 6.60 -1.73 -15.38
N ARG A 51 5.28 -1.56 -15.28
CA ARG A 51 4.61 -0.28 -15.60
C ARG A 51 5.03 0.77 -14.57
N GLN A 52 6.13 1.46 -14.80
CA GLN A 52 6.38 2.72 -14.11
C GLN A 52 5.44 3.77 -14.71
N PRO A 53 4.70 4.54 -13.90
CA PRO A 53 3.96 5.69 -14.41
C PRO A 53 4.95 6.64 -15.07
N LEU A 54 4.63 7.11 -16.28
CA LEU A 54 5.44 8.11 -16.98
C LEU A 54 5.46 9.36 -16.10
N MET A 55 6.60 9.61 -15.46
CA MET A 55 6.77 10.75 -14.55
C MET A 55 7.38 11.90 -15.33
N ILE A 56 6.68 13.02 -15.38
CA ILE A 56 7.24 14.23 -15.94
C ILE A 56 8.11 14.86 -14.86
N ARG A 57 9.40 14.95 -15.13
CA ARG A 57 10.37 15.64 -14.30
C ARG A 57 10.36 17.12 -14.65
N LEU A 58 9.84 17.96 -13.76
CA LEU A 58 9.91 19.40 -13.86
C LEU A 58 11.04 19.90 -12.97
N GLN A 59 12.04 20.56 -13.56
CA GLN A 59 13.17 21.10 -12.83
C GLN A 59 13.11 22.63 -12.85
N GLN A 60 12.97 23.24 -11.68
CA GLN A 60 13.01 24.69 -11.53
C GLN A 60 14.05 25.04 -10.47
N LYS A 61 15.19 25.57 -10.93
CA LYS A 61 16.42 26.01 -10.22
C LYS A 61 16.86 25.21 -8.98
N ASP A 62 16.02 25.12 -7.95
CA ASP A 62 16.32 24.48 -6.67
C ASP A 62 15.38 23.29 -6.33
N PHE A 63 14.40 22.96 -7.18
CA PHE A 63 13.46 21.85 -6.96
C PHE A 63 13.28 20.96 -8.20
N VAL A 64 13.14 19.66 -7.94
CA VAL A 64 12.72 18.65 -8.91
C VAL A 64 11.36 18.11 -8.47
N VAL A 65 10.34 18.30 -9.31
CA VAL A 65 8.99 17.79 -9.08
C VAL A 65 8.71 16.68 -10.07
N PHE A 66 8.26 15.53 -9.57
CA PHE A 66 7.77 14.43 -10.40
C PHE A 66 6.25 14.43 -10.36
N CYS A 67 5.63 14.71 -11.50
CA CYS A 67 4.18 14.64 -11.66
C CYS A 67 3.81 13.37 -12.43
N PRO A 68 2.88 12.52 -11.93
CA PRO A 68 2.36 11.42 -12.71
C PRO A 68 1.59 11.98 -13.91
N ALA A 69 1.99 11.62 -15.13
CA ALA A 69 1.27 12.05 -16.32
C ALA A 69 0.03 11.15 -16.54
N ASP A 70 -1.17 11.75 -16.50
CA ASP A 70 -2.41 11.07 -16.88
C ASP A 70 -2.43 10.76 -18.38
N TYR A 71 -2.07 9.52 -18.74
CA TYR A 71 -1.99 9.05 -20.13
C TYR A 71 -3.36 8.96 -20.84
N ILE A 72 -4.47 9.14 -20.14
CA ILE A 72 -5.83 8.98 -20.70
C ILE A 72 -6.10 10.02 -21.79
N VAL A 73 -5.47 11.20 -21.72
CA VAL A 73 -5.69 12.28 -22.70
C VAL A 73 -5.00 12.02 -24.05
N LEU A 74 -3.99 11.14 -24.11
CA LEU A 74 -3.16 10.94 -25.30
C LEU A 74 -3.58 9.77 -26.20
N ARG A 75 -4.61 8.99 -25.86
CA ARG A 75 -5.03 7.84 -26.66
C ARG A 75 -6.33 8.09 -27.45
N LYS A 76 -6.28 9.02 -28.41
CA LYS A 76 -7.21 9.01 -29.55
C LYS A 76 -6.60 8.20 -30.71
N THR A 77 -6.59 6.88 -30.58
CA THR A 77 -6.57 5.97 -31.75
C THR A 77 -7.33 4.69 -31.39
N LYS A 78 -8.43 4.44 -32.11
CA LYS A 78 -9.27 3.24 -31.98
C LYS A 78 -8.50 2.03 -32.49
N ALA A 79 -8.17 1.10 -31.60
CA ALA A 79 -7.93 -0.29 -31.96
C ALA A 79 -8.84 -1.15 -31.07
N LYS A 80 -9.88 -1.74 -31.66
CA LYS A 80 -10.70 -2.76 -30.99
C LYS A 80 -9.94 -4.09 -31.04
N THR A 81 -8.98 -4.26 -30.14
CA THR A 81 -8.50 -5.59 -29.77
C THR A 81 -9.57 -6.21 -28.86
N PRO A 82 -9.98 -7.48 -29.05
CA PRO A 82 -10.87 -8.14 -28.10
C PRO A 82 -10.16 -8.17 -26.75
N LEU A 83 -10.69 -7.45 -25.77
CA LEU A 83 -10.19 -7.51 -24.40
C LEU A 83 -10.41 -8.95 -23.92
N LEU A 84 -9.31 -9.63 -23.63
CA LEU A 84 -9.31 -10.95 -23.03
C LEU A 84 -10.23 -10.89 -21.81
N LYS A 85 -11.28 -11.73 -21.81
CA LYS A 85 -12.34 -11.80 -20.80
C LYS A 85 -11.75 -11.54 -19.43
N GLN A 86 -12.10 -10.39 -18.86
CA GLN A 86 -11.43 -9.74 -17.75
C GLN A 86 -11.09 -10.76 -16.66
N LYS A 87 -9.79 -11.04 -16.48
CA LYS A 87 -9.24 -11.80 -15.35
C LYS A 87 -9.93 -11.23 -14.12
N THR A 88 -10.72 -12.06 -13.42
CA THR A 88 -11.41 -11.67 -12.19
C THR A 88 -10.37 -11.09 -11.26
N LEU A 89 -10.32 -9.76 -11.16
CA LEU A 89 -9.42 -9.11 -10.22
C LEU A 89 -9.98 -9.45 -8.84
N LEU A 90 -9.22 -10.25 -8.09
CA LEU A 90 -9.54 -10.53 -6.70
C LEU A 90 -9.48 -9.20 -5.96
N SER A 91 -10.63 -8.73 -5.47
CA SER A 91 -10.72 -7.49 -4.71
C SER A 91 -10.13 -7.71 -3.32
N ILE A 92 -9.32 -6.75 -2.87
CA ILE A 92 -8.75 -6.72 -1.50
C ILE A 92 -9.88 -6.63 -0.49
N MET A 93 -10.83 -5.73 -0.72
CA MET A 93 -12.05 -5.64 0.06
C MET A 93 -13.05 -6.68 -0.45
N GLY A 94 -13.66 -7.44 0.46
CA GLY A 94 -14.65 -8.46 0.15
C GLY A 94 -14.44 -9.74 0.92
N GLN A 95 -15.09 -10.80 0.46
CA GLN A 95 -15.10 -12.08 1.16
C GLN A 95 -14.09 -13.04 0.55
N GLY A 96 -13.29 -13.67 1.41
CA GLY A 96 -12.51 -14.85 1.02
C GLY A 96 -13.40 -16.05 0.73
N ARG A 97 -12.82 -17.09 0.15
CA ARG A 97 -13.52 -18.29 -0.29
C ARG A 97 -13.01 -19.57 0.37
N LEU A 98 -11.77 -19.59 0.85
CA LEU A 98 -11.16 -20.81 1.37
C LEU A 98 -11.62 -21.11 2.79
N LYS A 99 -11.71 -22.40 3.11
CA LYS A 99 -11.96 -22.85 4.49
C LYS A 99 -10.70 -22.66 5.32
N ALA A 100 -10.85 -22.42 6.62
CA ALA A 100 -9.75 -22.34 7.58
C ALA A 100 -8.79 -23.54 7.49
N SER A 101 -9.33 -24.76 7.27
CA SER A 101 -8.52 -25.97 7.11
C SER A 101 -7.61 -25.94 5.88
N ALA A 102 -8.05 -25.32 4.78
CA ALA A 102 -7.26 -25.19 3.58
C ALA A 102 -6.12 -24.18 3.77
N LEU A 103 -6.41 -23.04 4.41
CA LEU A 103 -5.39 -22.03 4.76
C LEU A 103 -4.36 -22.62 5.74
N ALA A 104 -4.82 -23.35 6.76
CA ALA A 104 -3.95 -24.00 7.74
C ALA A 104 -3.05 -25.06 7.11
N ALA A 105 -3.60 -25.92 6.23
CA ALA A 105 -2.82 -26.91 5.49
C ALA A 105 -1.79 -26.24 4.56
N PHE A 106 -2.17 -25.13 3.93
CA PHE A 106 -1.27 -24.33 3.10
C PHE A 106 -0.13 -23.70 3.90
N LEU A 107 -0.37 -23.24 5.13
CA LEU A 107 0.69 -22.73 5.99
C LEU A 107 1.61 -23.87 6.48
N HIS A 108 1.02 -24.93 7.03
CA HIS A 108 1.76 -26.07 7.57
C HIS A 108 2.66 -26.75 6.53
N ARG A 109 2.19 -26.95 5.28
CA ARG A 109 3.00 -27.59 4.24
C ARG A 109 4.25 -26.78 3.83
N ASN A 110 4.21 -25.46 4.05
CA ASN A 110 5.31 -24.55 3.70
C ASN A 110 6.17 -24.20 4.93
N ASN A 111 5.69 -24.52 6.13
CA ASN A 111 6.44 -24.43 7.37
C ASN A 111 6.11 -25.64 8.25
N ASN A 112 6.91 -26.70 8.12
CA ASN A 112 6.71 -27.92 8.91
C ASN A 112 7.04 -27.74 10.40
N GLY A 113 7.63 -26.60 10.79
CA GLY A 113 7.96 -26.27 12.18
C GLY A 113 6.76 -25.78 13.00
N ILE A 114 5.70 -25.31 12.33
CA ILE A 114 4.43 -24.95 12.97
C ILE A 114 3.52 -26.17 13.06
N SER A 115 2.95 -26.41 14.24
CA SER A 115 1.97 -27.50 14.44
C SER A 115 0.68 -27.25 13.64
N THR A 116 0.00 -28.33 13.25
CA THR A 116 -1.30 -28.23 12.55
C THR A 116 -2.36 -27.49 13.38
N THR A 117 -2.33 -27.65 14.71
CA THR A 117 -3.22 -26.93 15.64
C THR A 117 -2.96 -25.43 15.60
N GLU A 118 -1.69 -25.01 15.65
CA GLU A 118 -1.34 -23.59 15.62
C GLU A 118 -1.65 -22.97 14.25
N ALA A 119 -1.37 -23.68 13.15
CA ALA A 119 -1.74 -23.23 11.81
C ALA A 119 -3.26 -23.06 11.67
N SER A 120 -4.03 -23.98 12.26
CA SER A 120 -5.50 -23.89 12.29
C SER A 120 -5.99 -22.70 13.09
N LYS A 121 -5.36 -22.41 14.24
CA LYS A 121 -5.69 -21.26 15.08
C LYS A 121 -5.44 -19.95 14.34
N ILE A 122 -4.27 -19.77 13.72
CA ILE A 122 -3.93 -18.57 12.95
C ILE A 122 -4.91 -18.37 11.78
N ALA A 123 -5.19 -19.43 11.01
CA ALA A 123 -6.14 -19.35 9.91
C ALA A 123 -7.56 -18.93 10.35
N LYS A 124 -8.04 -19.43 11.50
CA LYS A 124 -9.35 -19.02 12.05
C LYS A 124 -9.36 -17.54 12.44
N ILE A 125 -8.33 -17.07 13.14
CA ILE A 125 -8.24 -15.66 13.55
C ILE A 125 -8.19 -14.75 12.31
N TYR A 126 -7.43 -15.10 11.28
CA TYR A 126 -7.42 -14.33 10.02
C TYR A 126 -8.81 -14.22 9.38
N ILE A 127 -9.58 -15.31 9.35
CA ILE A 127 -10.94 -15.28 8.82
C ILE A 127 -11.83 -14.36 9.66
N GLU A 128 -11.74 -14.46 10.99
CA GLU A 128 -12.56 -13.66 11.91
C GLU A 128 -12.25 -12.15 11.80
N GLU A 129 -10.98 -11.75 11.92
CA GLU A 129 -10.59 -10.34 11.86
C GLU A 129 -10.81 -9.74 10.46
N SER A 130 -10.43 -10.46 9.40
CA SER A 130 -10.64 -9.94 8.05
C SER A 130 -12.13 -9.79 7.73
N ASN A 131 -12.99 -10.69 8.22
CA ASN A 131 -14.43 -10.55 8.05
C ASN A 131 -14.99 -9.34 8.81
N ALA A 132 -14.48 -9.07 10.02
CA ALA A 132 -14.87 -7.90 10.81
C ALA A 132 -14.51 -6.58 10.09
N GLU A 133 -13.35 -6.55 9.42
CA GLU A 133 -12.86 -5.38 8.67
C GLU A 133 -13.34 -5.34 7.20
N GLY A 134 -14.06 -6.37 6.74
CA GLY A 134 -14.53 -6.50 5.35
C GLY A 134 -13.41 -6.76 4.33
N VAL A 135 -12.26 -7.28 4.77
CA VAL A 135 -11.09 -7.63 3.97
C VAL A 135 -11.17 -9.10 3.54
N ASN A 136 -10.70 -9.39 2.33
CA ASN A 136 -10.64 -10.75 1.82
C ASN A 136 -9.55 -11.54 2.56
N TYR A 137 -9.96 -12.45 3.43
CA TYR A 137 -9.05 -13.26 4.24
C TYR A 137 -8.09 -14.14 3.42
N ASP A 138 -8.43 -14.54 2.19
CA ASP A 138 -7.50 -15.30 1.34
C ASP A 138 -6.30 -14.43 0.95
N ILE A 139 -6.54 -13.15 0.68
CA ILE A 139 -5.52 -12.17 0.30
C ILE A 139 -4.71 -11.76 1.53
N ALA A 140 -5.36 -11.43 2.65
CA ALA A 140 -4.68 -11.07 3.90
C ALA A 140 -3.78 -12.21 4.42
N PHE A 141 -4.28 -13.45 4.41
CA PHE A 141 -3.49 -14.61 4.81
C PHE A 141 -2.31 -14.87 3.86
N SER A 142 -2.51 -14.67 2.54
CA SER A 142 -1.43 -14.78 1.55
C SER A 142 -0.37 -13.69 1.74
N GLN A 143 -0.78 -12.47 2.08
CA GLN A 143 0.13 -11.37 2.41
C GLN A 143 0.99 -11.74 3.62
N MET A 144 0.39 -12.26 4.69
CA MET A 144 1.16 -12.72 5.86
C MET A 144 2.18 -13.79 5.48
N CYS A 145 1.78 -14.77 4.66
CA CYS A 145 2.68 -15.82 4.20
C CYS A 145 3.86 -15.25 3.41
N LEU A 146 3.64 -14.22 2.59
CA LEU A 146 4.70 -13.56 1.83
C LEU A 146 5.64 -12.76 2.74
N GLU A 147 5.10 -11.89 3.59
CA GLU A 147 5.88 -10.97 4.42
C GLU A 147 6.71 -11.69 5.49
N THR A 148 6.14 -12.76 6.06
CA THR A 148 6.81 -13.52 7.14
C THR A 148 7.60 -14.72 6.60
N GLY A 149 7.52 -15.00 5.30
CA GLY A 149 8.02 -16.25 4.73
C GLY A 149 7.37 -17.46 5.41
N PHE A 150 6.04 -17.53 5.43
CA PHE A 150 5.26 -18.59 6.09
C PHE A 150 5.56 -18.74 7.59
N LEU A 151 5.75 -17.62 8.29
CA LEU A 151 6.13 -17.56 9.70
C LEU A 151 7.52 -18.13 10.02
N HIS A 152 8.42 -18.24 9.03
CA HIS A 152 9.84 -18.52 9.28
C HIS A 152 10.58 -17.28 9.81
N TYR A 153 10.12 -16.09 9.40
CA TYR A 153 10.71 -14.78 9.70
C TYR A 153 12.19 -14.69 9.27
N GLY A 154 12.45 -13.98 8.16
CA GLY A 154 13.81 -13.77 7.64
C GLY A 154 14.27 -12.30 7.66
N GLY A 155 13.45 -11.40 8.18
CA GLY A 155 13.66 -9.95 8.15
C GLY A 155 13.84 -9.33 9.52
N THR A 156 13.58 -8.03 9.61
CA THR A 156 13.72 -7.26 10.86
C THR A 156 12.60 -7.53 11.87
N VAL A 157 11.51 -8.18 11.43
CA VAL A 157 10.41 -8.60 12.30
C VAL A 157 10.67 -9.99 12.87
N LEU A 158 10.51 -10.13 14.18
CA LEU A 158 10.72 -11.37 14.92
C LEU A 158 9.39 -12.11 15.20
N PRO A 159 9.40 -13.44 15.36
CA PRO A 159 8.20 -14.25 15.61
C PRO A 159 7.33 -13.77 16.79
N GLY A 160 7.96 -13.29 17.86
CA GLY A 160 7.24 -12.84 19.07
C GLY A 160 6.57 -11.46 18.94
N GLN A 161 6.76 -10.74 17.83
CA GLN A 161 6.21 -9.40 17.66
C GLN A 161 4.75 -9.40 17.19
N ASN A 162 4.21 -10.55 16.75
CA ASN A 162 2.87 -10.64 16.15
C ASN A 162 2.65 -9.60 15.02
N ASN A 163 3.69 -9.25 14.28
CA ASN A 163 3.61 -8.27 13.19
C ASN A 163 3.68 -9.01 11.86
N PHE A 164 2.53 -9.20 11.23
CA PHE A 164 2.39 -10.06 10.06
C PHE A 164 2.46 -9.31 8.73
N CYS A 165 2.48 -7.97 8.77
CA CYS A 165 2.49 -7.10 7.58
C CYS A 165 3.71 -6.17 7.51
N GLY A 166 4.70 -6.36 8.39
CA GLY A 166 5.92 -5.55 8.38
C GLY A 166 5.68 -4.11 8.84
N LEU A 167 4.65 -3.84 9.64
CA LEU A 167 4.30 -2.49 10.03
C LEU A 167 5.44 -1.82 10.81
N GLY A 168 5.83 -0.62 10.40
CA GLY A 168 6.92 0.15 11.01
C GLY A 168 8.33 -0.26 10.57
N VAL A 169 8.48 -1.19 9.62
CA VAL A 169 9.78 -1.51 9.01
C VAL A 169 10.05 -0.52 7.88
N LEU A 170 10.88 0.49 8.15
CA LEU A 170 11.29 1.50 7.14
C LEU A 170 12.53 1.09 6.37
N ASP A 171 13.42 0.32 7.01
CA ASP A 171 14.65 -0.20 6.43
C ASP A 171 15.03 -1.54 7.10
N LYS A 172 16.14 -2.14 6.67
CA LYS A 172 16.65 -3.40 7.24
C LYS A 172 17.18 -3.28 8.68
N LYS A 173 17.26 -2.07 9.24
CA LYS A 173 17.82 -1.79 10.57
C LYS A 173 16.74 -1.41 11.60
N THR A 174 15.60 -0.94 11.13
CA THR A 174 14.47 -0.49 11.94
C THR A 174 13.64 -1.68 12.38
N ARG A 175 13.54 -1.88 13.68
CA ARG A 175 12.68 -2.93 14.25
C ARG A 175 11.21 -2.57 13.96
N GLY A 176 10.47 -3.55 13.46
CA GLY A 176 9.03 -3.42 13.26
C GLY A 176 8.30 -3.25 14.59
N LEU A 177 7.05 -2.78 14.52
CA LEU A 177 6.16 -2.69 15.66
C LEU A 177 5.85 -4.08 16.25
N SER A 178 5.41 -4.11 17.51
CA SER A 178 5.03 -5.33 18.21
C SER A 178 3.63 -5.22 18.79
N PHE A 179 2.85 -6.27 18.64
CA PHE A 179 1.49 -6.38 19.10
C PHE A 179 1.37 -7.45 20.18
N ARG A 180 0.45 -7.22 21.11
CA ARG A 180 0.31 -8.02 22.33
C ARG A 180 -0.06 -9.47 22.05
N ASP A 181 -0.89 -9.69 21.04
CA ASP A 181 -1.37 -10.99 20.64
C ASP A 181 -1.58 -11.06 19.12
N ILE A 182 -1.82 -12.28 18.64
CA ILE A 182 -2.02 -12.58 17.22
C ILE A 182 -3.21 -11.82 16.66
N ARG A 183 -4.30 -11.65 17.42
CA ARG A 183 -5.52 -11.02 16.92
C ARG A 183 -5.29 -9.54 16.65
N LEU A 184 -4.67 -8.83 17.58
CA LEU A 184 -4.34 -7.41 17.40
C LEU A 184 -3.30 -7.16 16.30
N GLY A 185 -2.44 -8.15 16.03
CA GLY A 185 -1.42 -8.07 15.00
C GLY A 185 -1.93 -8.32 13.57
N ILE A 186 -3.12 -8.90 13.44
CA ILE A 186 -3.83 -9.16 12.18
C ILE A 186 -4.71 -7.95 11.87
#